data_AF-A0A0K9XLZ7-F1
#
_entry.id   AF-A0A0K9XLZ7-F1
#
_cell.length_a   1.000
_cell.length_b   1.000
_cell.length_c   1.000
_cell.angle_alpha   90.00
_cell.angle_beta   90.00
_cell.angle_gamma   90.00
#
_symmetry.space_group_name_H-M   'P 1'
#
loop_
_entity.id
_entity.type
_entity.pdbx_description
1 polymer ?
#
loop_
_entity_poly.entity_id
_entity_poly.type
_entity_poly.pdbx_seq_one_letter_code
_entity_poly.pdbx_strand_id
1 'polypeptide(L)'
;MPLAAPSVDGAVNGTVVLDGSSRLTVRVGPYPRMTQGDEVQLRWDTGVLRTSLIDRRAVRADEVGGGTVFTVGEPAPGTVRVSYLVRDPDGGWRSSPALTLTIRR
;
A
#
# COMPACT_ATOMS: atom_id res chain seq x y z
N MET A 1 -17.37 -0.39 -8.56
CA MET A 1 -16.19 0.49 -8.71
C MET A 1 -14.96 -0.27 -8.22
N PRO A 2 -13.90 -0.38 -9.02
CA PRO A 2 -12.66 -1.06 -8.62
C PRO A 2 -11.89 -0.25 -7.57
N LEU A 3 -10.98 -0.90 -6.85
CA LEU A 3 -10.04 -0.24 -5.95
C LEU A 3 -9.01 0.57 -6.76
N ALA A 4 -8.60 1.73 -6.24
CA ALA A 4 -7.51 2.52 -6.83
C ALA A 4 -6.15 1.95 -6.42
N ALA A 5 -5.10 2.19 -7.21
CA ALA A 5 -3.73 1.86 -6.80
C ALA A 5 -3.32 2.66 -5.53
N PRO A 6 -2.42 2.13 -4.69
CA PRO A 6 -1.86 2.93 -3.61
C PRO A 6 -0.99 4.07 -4.17
N SER A 7 -0.70 5.07 -3.34
CA SER A 7 0.33 6.09 -3.61
C SER A 7 1.47 5.99 -2.61
N VAL A 8 2.64 6.51 -2.97
CA VAL A 8 3.82 6.55 -2.09
C VAL A 8 4.33 7.97 -2.02
N ASP A 9 4.53 8.48 -0.79
CA ASP A 9 5.02 9.83 -0.57
C ASP A 9 6.44 9.98 -1.16
N GLY A 10 6.70 11.10 -1.83
CA GLY A 10 7.98 11.35 -2.51
C GLY A 10 8.16 10.63 -3.85
N ALA A 11 7.19 9.82 -4.29
CA ALA A 11 7.25 9.21 -5.61
C ALA A 11 7.01 10.25 -6.72
N VAL A 12 8.01 10.45 -7.58
CA VAL A 12 7.93 11.32 -8.75
C VAL A 12 8.17 10.46 -9.99
N ASN A 13 7.20 10.44 -10.91
CA ASN A 13 7.24 9.64 -12.14
C ASN A 13 7.62 8.16 -11.88
N GLY A 14 7.07 7.57 -10.83
CA GLY A 14 7.33 6.18 -10.45
C GLY A 14 8.71 5.94 -9.83
N THR A 15 9.46 6.99 -9.46
CA THR A 15 10.75 6.86 -8.78
C THR A 15 10.69 7.48 -7.40
N VAL A 16 11.30 6.82 -6.42
CA VAL A 16 11.49 7.34 -5.06
C VAL A 16 12.99 7.33 -4.76
N VAL A 17 13.52 8.46 -4.28
CA VAL A 17 14.91 8.59 -3.83
C VAL A 17 14.93 8.54 -2.31
N LEU A 18 15.73 7.65 -1.74
CA LEU A 18 15.89 7.50 -0.30
C LEU A 18 16.91 8.53 0.20
N ASP A 19 16.43 9.71 0.58
CA ASP A 19 17.26 10.81 1.11
C ASP A 19 17.69 10.54 2.58
N GLY A 20 18.38 9.43 2.85
CA GLY A 20 18.78 8.99 4.19
C GLY A 20 17.63 8.55 5.10
N SER A 21 16.38 8.70 4.66
CA SER A 21 15.19 8.19 5.34
C SER A 21 15.09 6.68 5.15
N SER A 22 15.11 5.93 6.26
CA SER A 22 14.92 4.49 6.26
C SER A 22 13.43 4.09 6.22
N ARG A 23 12.53 5.00 5.81
CA ARG A 23 11.08 4.75 5.84
C ARG A 23 10.40 5.39 4.65
N LEU A 24 9.41 4.69 4.08
CA LEU A 24 8.50 5.20 3.07
C LEU A 24 7.06 5.13 3.56
N THR A 25 6.29 6.18 3.25
CA THR A 25 4.87 6.23 3.57
C THR A 25 4.07 5.80 2.35
N VAL A 26 3.29 4.74 2.51
CA VAL A 26 2.33 4.27 1.49
C VAL A 26 0.93 4.65 1.92
N ARG A 27 0.15 5.25 1.01
CA ARG A 27 -1.22 5.68 1.27
C ARG A 27 -2.20 4.89 0.41
N VAL A 28 -3.23 4.39 1.06
CA VAL A 28 -4.43 3.84 0.42
C VAL A 28 -5.53 4.88 0.58
N GLY A 29 -5.97 5.47 -0.53
CA GLY A 29 -7.07 6.42 -0.51
C GLY A 29 -8.40 5.77 -0.08
N PRO A 30 -9.43 6.56 0.22
CA PRO A 30 -10.76 6.02 0.49
C PRO A 30 -11.26 5.23 -0.72
N TYR A 31 -11.98 4.15 -0.46
CA TYR A 31 -12.47 3.25 -1.51
C TYR A 31 -13.97 2.96 -1.37
N PRO A 32 -14.62 2.46 -2.44
CA PRO A 32 -16.06 2.20 -2.43
C PRO A 32 -16.46 1.22 -1.32
N ARG A 33 -17.45 1.60 -0.51
CA ARG A 33 -17.94 0.85 0.66
C ARG A 33 -16.85 0.59 1.70
N MET A 34 -15.90 1.51 1.85
CA MET A 34 -14.96 1.47 2.97
C MET A 34 -15.73 1.52 4.29
N THR A 35 -15.54 0.51 5.13
CA THR A 35 -16.19 0.41 6.43
C THR A 35 -15.17 0.19 7.54
N GLN A 36 -15.51 0.63 8.76
CA GLN A 36 -14.71 0.31 9.93
C GLN A 36 -14.61 -1.22 10.07
N GLY A 37 -13.40 -1.72 10.33
CA GLY A 37 -13.13 -3.14 10.45
C GLY A 37 -12.70 -3.82 9.16
N ASP A 38 -12.78 -3.16 7.99
CA ASP A 38 -12.18 -3.67 6.75
C ASP A 38 -10.69 -3.95 6.98
N GLU A 39 -10.21 -5.14 6.63
CA GLU A 39 -8.78 -5.48 6.74
C GLU A 39 -8.06 -5.06 5.46
N VAL A 40 -7.16 -4.08 5.56
CA VAL A 40 -6.31 -3.66 4.45
C VAL A 40 -4.93 -4.32 4.60
N GLN A 41 -4.52 -5.07 3.58
CA GLN A 41 -3.23 -5.76 3.52
C GLN A 41 -2.31 -5.11 2.49
N LEU A 42 -1.19 -4.53 2.92
CA LEU A 42 -0.20 -3.95 2.02
C LEU A 42 0.74 -5.03 1.49
N ARG A 43 0.89 -5.07 0.17
CA ARG A 43 1.76 -6.00 -0.56
C ARG A 43 2.91 -5.26 -1.21
N TRP A 44 4.09 -5.81 -1.04
CA TRP A 44 5.35 -5.29 -1.57
C TRP A 44 6.08 -6.42 -2.29
N ASP A 45 6.18 -6.31 -3.62
CA ASP A 45 6.74 -7.35 -4.47
C ASP A 45 7.96 -6.83 -5.21
N THR A 46 9.13 -7.33 -4.85
CA THR A 46 10.42 -6.98 -5.46
C THR A 46 10.78 -7.89 -6.64
N GLY A 47 9.90 -8.82 -7.04
CA GLY A 47 10.15 -9.80 -8.10
C GLY A 47 11.08 -10.95 -7.70
N VAL A 48 11.67 -10.91 -6.51
CA VAL A 48 12.45 -12.00 -5.93
C VAL A 48 11.50 -12.83 -5.06
N LEU A 49 11.19 -14.05 -5.53
CA LEU A 49 10.33 -15.07 -4.91
C LEU A 49 9.59 -14.68 -3.61
N ARG A 50 8.26 -14.58 -3.73
CA ARG A 50 7.20 -14.21 -2.78
C ARG A 50 6.86 -12.72 -2.74
N THR A 51 5.63 -12.41 -3.18
CA THR A 51 4.94 -11.18 -2.78
C THR A 51 4.89 -11.14 -1.26
N SER A 52 5.59 -10.17 -0.67
CA SER A 52 5.63 -10.05 0.79
C SER A 52 4.44 -9.22 1.24
N LEU A 53 3.53 -9.85 1.98
CA LEU A 53 2.63 -9.10 2.87
C LEU A 53 3.53 -8.38 3.87
N ILE A 54 3.58 -7.06 3.81
CA ILE A 54 4.43 -6.27 4.71
C ILE A 54 3.68 -5.94 5.98
N ASP A 55 2.41 -5.56 5.83
CA ASP A 55 1.59 -5.13 6.95
C ASP A 55 0.11 -5.39 6.67
N ARG A 56 -0.67 -5.56 7.74
CA ARG A 56 -2.12 -5.66 7.69
C ARG A 56 -2.72 -4.84 8.81
N ARG A 57 -3.84 -4.19 8.53
CA ARG A 57 -4.54 -3.40 9.54
C ARG A 57 -6.02 -3.30 9.26
N ALA A 58 -6.79 -3.24 10.33
CA ALA A 58 -8.20 -2.86 10.26
C ALA A 58 -8.33 -1.35 10.02
N VAL A 59 -9.29 -0.96 9.18
CA VAL A 59 -9.75 0.42 9.05
C VAL A 59 -10.38 0.88 10.35
N ARG A 60 -9.91 2.00 10.89
CA ARG A 60 -10.49 2.61 12.09
C ARG A 60 -11.65 3.54 11.73
N ALA A 61 -12.51 3.84 12.70
CA ALA A 61 -13.69 4.69 12.49
C ALA A 61 -13.32 6.08 11.93
N ASP A 62 -12.22 6.65 12.43
CA ASP A 62 -11.68 7.96 12.03
C ASP A 62 -10.98 7.95 10.65
N GLU A 63 -10.73 6.78 10.08
CA GLU A 63 -10.11 6.63 8.75
C GLU A 63 -11.13 6.42 7.64
N VAL A 64 -12.39 6.11 7.98
CA VAL A 64 -13.46 5.92 7.01
C VAL A 64 -13.66 7.21 6.22
N GLY A 65 -13.50 7.14 4.91
CA GLY A 65 -13.57 8.30 4.00
C GLY A 65 -12.27 9.12 3.91
N GLY A 66 -11.30 8.91 4.80
CA GLY A 66 -9.98 9.55 4.76
C GLY A 66 -8.87 8.69 4.13
N GLY A 67 -8.98 7.37 4.24
CA GLY A 67 -7.98 6.43 3.74
C GLY A 67 -7.05 5.90 4.84
N THR A 68 -6.13 5.04 4.46
CA THR A 68 -5.27 4.27 5.38
C THR A 68 -3.81 4.49 5.03
N VAL A 69 -2.98 4.73 6.05
CA VAL A 69 -1.54 4.98 5.89
C VAL A 69 -0.73 3.80 6.44
N PHE A 70 0.34 3.45 5.72
CA PHE A 70 1.30 2.41 6.06
C PHE A 70 2.71 2.99 6.03
N THR A 71 3.60 2.43 6.87
CA THR A 71 5.03 2.77 6.87
C THR A 71 5.84 1.53 6.49
N VAL A 72 6.62 1.62 5.42
CA VAL A 72 7.56 0.58 4.99
C VAL A 72 8.94 0.97 5.48
N GLY A 73 9.50 0.16 6.39
CA GLY A 73 10.86 0.34 6.90
C GLY A 73 11.90 -0.30 5.97
N GLU A 74 13.04 0.38 5.86
CA GLU A 74 14.26 -0.06 5.18
C GLU A 74 14.02 -0.69 3.80
N PRO A 75 13.31 -0.02 2.89
CA PRO A 75 13.06 -0.58 1.57
C PRO A 75 14.38 -0.73 0.80
N ALA A 76 14.58 -1.92 0.23
CA ALA A 76 15.73 -2.19 -0.62
C ALA A 76 15.65 -1.37 -1.92
N PRO A 77 16.77 -0.85 -2.43
CA PRO A 77 16.82 -0.26 -3.77
C PRO A 77 16.42 -1.28 -4.84
N GLY A 78 15.84 -0.79 -5.94
CA GLY A 78 15.40 -1.62 -7.06
C GLY A 78 13.95 -1.36 -7.47
N THR A 79 13.45 -2.18 -8.39
CA THR A 79 12.06 -2.10 -8.84
C THR A 79 11.15 -2.91 -7.92
N VAL A 80 10.05 -2.30 -7.50
CA VAL A 80 9.02 -2.92 -6.67
C VAL A 80 7.64 -2.67 -7.25
N ARG A 81 6.72 -3.61 -7.06
CA ARG A 81 5.29 -3.46 -7.28
C ARG A 81 4.58 -3.40 -5.93
N VAL A 82 3.89 -2.29 -5.68
CA VAL A 82 3.14 -2.03 -4.45
C VAL A 82 1.65 -2.16 -4.75
N SER A 83 0.95 -2.99 -4.00
CA SER A 83 -0.52 -3.15 -4.13
C SER A 83 -1.12 -3.37 -2.75
N TYR A 84 -2.45 -3.38 -2.66
CA TYR A 84 -3.13 -3.79 -1.43
C TYR A 84 -4.33 -4.67 -1.71
N LEU A 85 -4.71 -5.45 -0.71
CA LEU A 85 -5.99 -6.13 -0.65
C LEU A 85 -6.87 -5.49 0.42
N VAL A 86 -8.18 -5.54 0.20
CA VAL A 86 -9.18 -5.23 1.22
C VAL A 86 -10.01 -6.49 1.44
N ARG A 87 -10.15 -6.90 2.70
CA ARG A 87 -11.15 -7.86 3.15
C ARG A 87 -12.27 -7.09 3.83
N ASP A 88 -13.49 -7.24 3.33
CA ASP A 88 -14.66 -6.75 4.08
C ASP A 88 -14.97 -7.68 5.27
N PRO A 89 -15.71 -7.21 6.30
CA PRO A 89 -16.11 -8.01 7.45
C PRO A 89 -16.93 -9.26 7.08
N ASP A 90 -17.62 -9.23 5.94
CA ASP A 90 -18.40 -10.35 5.40
C ASP A 90 -17.51 -11.43 4.73
N GLY A 91 -16.21 -11.16 4.61
CA GLY A 91 -15.18 -12.09 4.14
C GLY A 91 -14.80 -11.95 2.67
N GLY A 92 -15.40 -11.02 1.93
CA GLY A 92 -15.09 -10.73 0.53
C GLY A 92 -13.73 -10.06 0.36
N TRP A 93 -12.95 -10.57 -0.60
CA TRP A 93 -11.64 -10.01 -0.95
C TRP A 93 -11.69 -9.18 -2.22
N ARG A 94 -11.04 -8.01 -2.18
CA ARG A 94 -10.84 -7.13 -3.33
C ARG A 94 -9.37 -6.76 -3.44
N SER A 95 -8.83 -6.73 -4.66
CA SER A 95 -7.44 -6.34 -4.93
C SER A 95 -7.37 -5.01 -5.65
N SER A 96 -6.39 -4.18 -5.28
CA SER A 96 -6.02 -3.00 -6.04
C SER A 96 -5.18 -3.38 -7.27
N PRO A 97 -5.11 -2.50 -8.28
CA PRO A 97 -3.99 -2.48 -9.21
C PRO A 97 -2.65 -2.28 -8.47
N ALA A 98 -1.55 -2.70 -9.09
CA ALA A 98 -0.22 -2.48 -8.56
C ALA A 98 0.39 -1.17 -9.08
N LEU A 99 0.99 -0.40 -8.19
CA LEU A 99 1.88 0.72 -8.51
C LEU A 99 3.30 0.18 -8.66
N THR A 100 3.92 0.38 -9.82
CA THR A 100 5.35 0.07 -10.02
C THR A 100 6.19 1.27 -9.61
N LEU A 101 7.19 1.03 -8.76
CA LEU A 101 8.14 2.02 -8.29
C LEU A 101 9.57 1.56 -8.52
N THR A 102 10.46 2.51 -8.77
CA THR A 102 11.91 2.32 -8.69
C THR A 102 12.45 3.06 -7.48
N ILE A 103 13.05 2.32 -6.56
CA ILE A 103 13.67 2.86 -5.35
C ILE A 103 15.15 3.05 -5.61
N ARG A 104 15.61 4.27 -5.36
CA ARG A 104 17.01 4.69 -5.52
C ARG A 104 17.56 5.20 -4.20
N ARG A 105 18.88 5.19 -4.07
CA ARG A 105 19.62 5.90 -3.01
C ARG A 105 20.39 7.04 -3.62
#